data_AF-A0A0L7KLF2-F1
#
_entry.id   AF-A0A0L7KLF2-F1
#
_cell.length_a   1.000
_cell.length_b   1.000
_cell.length_c   1.000
_cell.angle_alpha   90.00
_cell.angle_beta   90.00
_cell.angle_gamma   90.00
#
_symmetry.space_group_name_H-M   'P 1'
#
loop_
_entity.id
_entity.type
_entity.pdbx_description
1 polymer ?
#
loop_
_entity_poly.entity_id
_entity_poly.type
_entity_poly.pdbx_seq_one_letter_code
_entity_poly.pdbx_strand_id
1 'polypeptide(L)' 'MTTGSTTSLRNVHMIVPDSVEKGSKVEMKCLYDLEQEELYSVKWYRGDREFCRYSPKDVPPLKQSDSYSAA' A
#
# COMPACT_ATOMS: atom_id res chain seq x y z
N MET A 1 22.91 28.24 -4.50
CA MET A 1 22.91 27.06 -3.62
C MET A 1 21.47 26.61 -3.49
N THR A 2 21.03 25.63 -4.28
CA THR A 2 19.68 25.06 -4.15
C THR A 2 19.69 24.15 -2.93
N THR A 3 19.06 24.59 -1.84
CA THR A 3 18.73 23.71 -0.72
C THR A 3 17.70 22.71 -1.22
N GLY A 4 18.15 21.53 -1.67
CA GLY A 4 17.28 20.45 -2.09
C GLY A 4 16.52 19.91 -0.88
N SER A 5 15.33 20.43 -0.63
CA SER A 5 14.37 19.83 0.30
C SER A 5 13.99 18.46 -0.26
N THR A 6 14.42 17.38 0.40
CA THR A 6 13.92 16.04 0.10
C THR A 6 12.45 15.98 0.50
N THR A 7 11.55 15.98 -0.48
CA THR A 7 10.10 15.82 -0.25
C THR A 7 9.82 14.34 -0.02
N SER A 8 9.30 13.99 1.14
CA SER A 8 8.78 12.64 1.44
C SER A 8 7.26 12.65 1.40
N LEU A 9 6.65 11.48 1.18
CA LEU A 9 5.20 11.26 1.38
C LEU A 9 4.73 11.87 2.70
N ARG A 10 3.62 12.61 2.68
CA ARG A 10 3.04 13.26 3.85
C ARG A 10 1.76 12.57 4.30
N ASN A 11 1.37 12.82 5.55
CA ASN A 11 0.09 12.39 6.13
C ASN A 11 -0.21 10.91 5.93
N VAL A 12 0.84 10.07 6.05
CA VAL A 12 0.71 8.62 5.88
C VAL A 12 -0.05 8.05 7.07
N HIS A 13 -1.22 7.48 6.81
CA HIS A 13 -2.09 6.90 7.82
C HIS A 13 -2.72 5.60 7.32
N MET A 14 -2.76 4.58 8.19
CA MET A 14 -3.38 3.29 7.88
C MET A 14 -4.70 3.12 8.62
N ILE A 15 -5.71 2.63 7.91
CA ILE A 15 -6.98 2.20 8.50
C ILE A 15 -7.06 0.68 8.27
N VAL A 16 -6.99 -0.07 9.35
CA VAL A 16 -7.04 -1.53 9.36
C VAL A 16 -8.02 -1.96 10.45
N PRO A 17 -8.95 -2.90 10.20
CA PRO A 17 -9.81 -3.43 11.25
C PRO A 17 -9.01 -4.20 12.30
N ASP A 18 -9.37 -4.04 13.58
CA ASP A 18 -8.71 -4.75 14.69
C ASP A 18 -8.90 -6.27 14.61
N SER A 19 -10.07 -6.70 14.16
CA SER A 19 -10.41 -8.10 13.96
C SER A 19 -11.50 -8.26 12.92
N VAL A 20 -11.47 -9.37 12.19
CA VAL A 20 -12.48 -9.75 11.18
C VAL A 20 -12.82 -11.23 11.32
N GLU A 21 -14.02 -11.61 10.88
CA GLU A 21 -14.39 -13.01 10.76
C GLU A 21 -13.55 -13.72 9.67
N LYS A 22 -13.25 -15.00 9.90
CA LYS A 22 -12.46 -15.80 8.97
C LYS A 22 -13.23 -16.01 7.67
N GLY A 23 -12.60 -15.70 6.54
CA GLY A 23 -13.21 -15.80 5.21
C GLY A 23 -14.05 -14.58 4.83
N SER A 24 -14.17 -13.58 5.71
CA SER A 24 -14.79 -12.32 5.36
C SER A 24 -13.82 -11.44 4.57
N LYS A 25 -14.39 -10.67 3.64
CA LYS A 25 -13.67 -9.64 2.91
C LYS A 25 -13.22 -8.53 3.87
N VAL A 26 -11.95 -8.16 3.79
CA VAL A 26 -11.36 -7.06 4.56
C VAL A 26 -11.04 -5.91 3.63
N GLU A 27 -11.32 -4.69 4.06
CA GLU A 27 -10.84 -3.47 3.43
C GLU A 27 -9.75 -2.83 4.30
N MET A 28 -8.54 -2.69 3.77
CA MET A 28 -7.43 -1.98 4.40
C MET A 28 -7.13 -0.73 3.57
N LYS A 29 -7.02 0.43 4.21
CA LYS A 29 -6.75 1.71 3.53
C LYS A 29 -5.39 2.25 3.95
N CYS A 30 -4.60 2.65 2.97
CA CYS A 30 -3.42 3.46 3.16
C CYS A 30 -3.72 4.84 2.59
N LEU A 31 -3.86 5.82 3.47
CA LEU A 31 -4.07 7.22 3.12
C LEU A 31 -2.71 7.90 3.12
N TYR A 32 -2.45 8.72 2.10
CA TYR A 32 -1.20 9.46 1.96
C TYR A 32 -1.41 10.66 1.04
N ASP A 33 -0.56 11.66 1.21
CA ASP A 33 -0.51 12.84 0.35
C ASP A 33 0.80 12.80 -0.48
N LEU A 34 0.63 12.84 -1.80
CA LEU A 34 1.73 12.84 -2.77
C LEU A 34 2.17 14.25 -3.14
N GLU A 35 1.44 15.29 -2.71
CA GLU A 35 1.64 16.67 -3.14
C GLU A 35 1.68 16.79 -4.69
N GLN A 36 2.87 16.98 -5.28
CA GLN A 36 3.06 17.08 -6.74
C GLN A 36 3.86 15.89 -7.32
N GLU A 37 4.08 14.84 -6.54
CA GLU A 37 4.87 13.68 -6.92
C GLU A 37 4.00 12.50 -7.36
N GLU A 38 4.63 11.54 -8.02
CA GLU A 38 3.98 10.29 -8.42
C GLU A 38 4.21 9.19 -7.39
N LEU A 39 3.19 8.36 -7.16
CA LEU A 39 3.33 7.17 -6.35
C LEU A 39 4.25 6.15 -7.03
N TYR A 40 5.29 5.72 -6.32
CA TYR A 40 6.11 4.58 -6.74
C TYR A 40 5.39 3.25 -6.51
N SER A 41 5.07 2.92 -5.24
CA SER A 41 4.34 1.70 -4.89
C SER A 41 3.71 1.78 -3.51
N VAL A 42 2.57 1.12 -3.30
CA VAL A 42 2.03 0.73 -2.00
C VAL A 42 2.21 -0.76 -1.83
N LYS A 43 2.75 -1.21 -0.69
CA LYS A 43 2.98 -2.63 -0.38
C LYS A 43 2.39 -2.98 0.97
N TRP A 44 1.76 -4.15 1.05
CA TRP A 44 1.24 -4.70 2.28
C TRP A 44 2.01 -5.96 2.66
N TYR A 45 2.42 -6.01 3.93
CA TYR A 45 3.16 -7.12 4.51
C TYR A 45 2.39 -7.73 5.68
N ARG A 46 2.46 -9.05 5.80
CA ARG A 46 2.10 -9.79 7.01
C ARG A 46 3.38 -10.45 7.53
N GLY A 47 3.94 -9.89 8.61
CA GLY A 47 5.29 -10.25 9.03
C GLY A 47 6.31 -9.87 7.97
N ASP A 48 7.07 -10.84 7.49
CA ASP A 48 8.09 -10.71 6.44
C ASP A 48 7.55 -10.96 5.01
N ARG A 49 6.27 -11.32 4.87
CA ARG A 49 5.68 -11.70 3.58
C ARG A 49 4.88 -10.57 2.99
N GLU A 50 5.31 -10.10 1.83
CA GLU A 50 4.50 -9.24 0.97
C GLU A 50 3.36 -10.05 0.37
N PHE A 51 2.11 -9.60 0.57
CA PHE A 51 0.93 -10.29 0.04
C PHE A 51 0.16 -9.46 -0.98
N CYS A 52 0.38 -8.14 -1.01
CA CYS A 52 -0.24 -7.24 -1.97
C CYS A 52 0.70 -6.08 -2.29
N ARG A 53 0.80 -5.72 -3.57
CA ARG A 53 1.51 -4.54 -4.06
C ARG A 53 0.70 -3.85 -5.14
N TYR A 54 0.55 -2.54 -5.01
CA TYR A 54 0.07 -1.66 -6.07
C TYR A 54 1.21 -0.76 -6.54
N SER A 55 1.55 -0.81 -7.83
CA SER A 55 2.58 0.03 -8.47
C SER A 55 2.01 0.59 -9.78
N PRO A 56 1.64 1.88 -9.85
CA PRO A 56 0.98 2.47 -11.02
C PRO A 56 1.73 2.28 -12.34
N LYS A 57 3.06 2.14 -12.26
CA LYS A 57 3.96 1.98 -13.42
C LYS A 57 4.12 0.53 -13.89
N ASP A 58 3.62 -0.45 -13.14
CA ASP A 58 3.70 -1.86 -13.50
C ASP A 58 2.51 -2.30 -14.38
N VAL A 59 2.70 -3.38 -15.15
CA VAL A 59 1.63 -4.07 -15.89
C VAL A 59 1.64 -5.56 -15.48
N PRO A 60 0.62 -6.07 -14.76
CA PRO A 60 -0.50 -5.34 -14.18
C PRO A 60 -0.08 -4.44 -12.99
N PRO A 61 -0.80 -3.33 -12.71
CA PRO A 61 -0.47 -2.43 -11.60
C PRO A 61 -0.66 -3.07 -10.22
N LEU A 62 -1.60 -4.00 -10.10
CA LEU A 62 -1.88 -4.72 -8.86
C LEU A 62 -1.31 -6.14 -8.94
N LYS A 63 -0.52 -6.50 -7.94
CA LYS A 63 0.03 -7.85 -7.74
C LYS A 63 -0.43 -8.36 -6.38
N GLN A 64 -1.13 -9.48 -6.35
CA GLN A 64 -1.59 -10.16 -5.14
C GLN A 64 -1.04 -11.58 -5.14
N SER A 65 -0.57 -12.06 -3.98
CA SER A 65 -0.13 -13.44 -3.86
C SER A 65 -1.33 -14.38 -3.78
N ASP A 66 -1.29 -15.50 -4.51
CA ASP A 66 -2.40 -16.45 -4.63
C ASP A 66 -2.88 -17.03 -3.27
N SER A 67 -1.97 -17.12 -2.30
CA SER A 67 -2.29 -17.58 -0.94
C SER A 67 -3.23 -16.64 -0.16
N TYR A 68 -3.44 -15.40 -0.64
CA TYR A 68 -4.31 -14.40 -0.02
C TYR A 68 -5.45 -13.93 -0.95
N SER A 69 -5.51 -14.41 -2.21
CA SER A 69 -6.61 -14.11 -3.14
C SER A 69 -7.75 -15.12 -3.08
N ALA A 70 -7.54 -16.28 -2.45
CA ALA A 70 -8.49 -17.39 -2.36
C ALA A 70 -9.34 -17.43 -1.07
N ALA A 71 -9.55 -16.28 -0.42
CA ALA A 71 -10.44 -16.14 0.74
C ALA A 71 -11.71 -15.38 0.37
#